data_AF-A0A2H6EF64-F1
#
_entry.id   AF-A0A2H6EF64-F1
#
_cell.length_a   1.000
_cell.length_b   1.000
_cell.length_c   1.000
_cell.angle_alpha   90.00
_cell.angle_beta   90.00
_cell.angle_gamma   90.00
#
_symmetry.space_group_name_H-M   'P 1'
#
loop_
_entity.id
_entity.type
_entity.pdbx_description
1 polymer ?
#
loop_
_entity_poly.entity_id
_entity_poly.type
_entity_poly.pdbx_seq_one_letter_code
_entity_poly.pdbx_strand_id
1 'polypeptide(L)'
;MSKDLINTIEVIVSSPLLKFYYLGLSHIPKEIAPKIKKIGFDGYAIIDFELNGREAIIINKKLFEECTNNKKSVLYKKYHAEKRDKRFYPSLGGRKLDTKDRFNLFICWKNN
;
A
#
# COMPACT_ATOMS: atom_id res chain seq x y z
N MET A 1 -0.82 10.01 12.20
CA MET A 1 0.04 9.26 11.26
C MET A 1 1.25 10.12 11.06
N SER A 2 2.47 9.59 11.22
CA SER A 2 3.65 10.44 11.08
C SER A 2 3.67 10.99 9.65
N LYS A 3 3.89 12.31 9.53
CA LYS A 3 4.08 13.01 8.25
C LYS A 3 5.15 12.31 7.40
N ASP A 4 6.08 11.63 8.07
CA ASP A 4 7.19 10.88 7.51
C ASP A 4 6.77 9.71 6.61
N LEU A 5 5.68 9.00 6.91
CA LEU A 5 5.25 7.84 6.11
C LEU A 5 4.71 8.28 4.74
N ILE A 6 3.90 9.34 4.72
CA ILE A 6 3.41 9.94 3.47
C ILE A 6 4.56 10.51 2.66
N ASN A 7 5.48 11.24 3.29
CA ASN A 7 6.68 11.76 2.62
C ASN A 7 7.50 10.62 1.99
N THR A 8 7.68 9.51 2.70
CA THR A 8 8.39 8.32 2.19
C THR A 8 7.70 7.77 0.94
N ILE A 9 6.37 7.60 0.98
CA ILE A 9 5.60 7.15 -0.19
C ILE A 9 5.76 8.13 -1.35
N GLU A 10 5.63 9.44 -1.09
CA GLU A 10 5.77 10.48 -2.11
C GLU A 10 7.13 10.46 -2.79
N VAL A 11 8.21 10.28 -2.02
CA VAL A 11 9.57 10.14 -2.57
C VAL A 11 9.67 8.92 -3.50
N ILE A 12 9.14 7.76 -3.07
CA ILE A 12 9.16 6.53 -3.90
C ILE A 12 8.41 6.75 -5.21
N VAL A 13 7.20 7.33 -5.15
CA VAL A 13 6.33 7.44 -6.33
C VAL A 13 6.70 8.59 -7.26
N SER A 14 7.50 9.54 -6.77
CA SER A 14 8.01 10.66 -7.57
C SER A 14 8.98 10.22 -8.67
N SER A 15 9.53 9.00 -8.59
CA SER A 15 10.38 8.44 -9.64
C SER A 15 9.69 8.47 -11.01
N PRO A 16 10.30 9.05 -12.06
CA PRO A 16 9.70 9.12 -13.39
C PRO A 16 9.55 7.73 -14.06
N LEU A 17 10.32 6.74 -13.62
CA LEU A 17 10.24 5.37 -14.11
C LEU A 17 9.01 4.63 -13.58
N LEU A 18 8.48 5.04 -12.42
CA LEU A 18 7.31 4.44 -11.80
C LEU A 18 6.04 4.92 -12.51
N LYS A 19 5.35 3.97 -13.15
CA LYS A 19 4.09 4.19 -13.88
C LYS A 19 2.90 4.23 -12.94
N PHE A 20 2.75 3.20 -12.10
CA PHE A 20 1.71 3.16 -11.07
C PHE A 20 2.12 2.36 -9.84
N TYR A 21 1.44 2.59 -8.72
CA TYR A 21 1.66 1.88 -7.46
C TYR A 21 0.35 1.59 -6.72
N TYR A 22 0.39 0.73 -5.71
CA TYR A 22 -0.65 0.67 -4.68
C TYR A 22 -0.07 0.24 -3.33
N LEU A 23 -0.84 0.48 -2.26
CA LEU A 23 -0.51 0.09 -0.89
C LEU A 23 -1.33 -1.13 -0.45
N GLY A 24 -0.70 -2.05 0.27
CA GLY A 24 -1.34 -3.25 0.74
C GLY A 24 -0.84 -3.71 2.10
N LEU A 25 -1.54 -4.71 2.65
CA LEU A 25 -1.22 -5.34 3.93
C LEU A 25 -0.87 -6.82 3.70
N SER A 26 0.10 -7.33 4.46
CA SER A 26 0.39 -8.76 4.51
C SER A 26 0.84 -9.21 5.88
N HIS A 27 0.36 -10.36 6.33
CA HIS A 27 0.85 -11.02 7.54
C HIS A 27 2.02 -11.98 7.27
N ILE A 28 2.37 -12.20 5.99
CA ILE A 28 3.48 -13.06 5.57
C ILE A 28 4.35 -12.30 4.58
N PRO A 29 5.33 -11.50 5.04
CA PRO A 29 6.18 -10.68 4.16
C PRO A 29 6.89 -11.48 3.06
N LYS A 30 7.33 -12.70 3.38
CA LYS A 30 8.04 -13.59 2.46
C LYS A 30 7.20 -13.96 1.23
N GLU A 31 5.87 -13.94 1.34
CA GLU A 31 4.97 -14.26 0.23
C GLU A 31 4.63 -13.04 -0.64
N ILE A 32 4.98 -11.83 -0.22
CA ILE A 32 4.66 -10.62 -0.98
C ILE A 32 5.40 -10.63 -2.33
N ALA A 33 6.71 -10.90 -2.32
CA ALA A 33 7.54 -10.91 -3.52
C ALA A 33 6.99 -11.82 -4.65
N PRO A 34 6.74 -13.13 -4.43
CA PRO A 34 6.22 -13.99 -5.48
C PRO A 34 4.80 -13.60 -5.92
N LYS A 35 3.94 -13.14 -4.99
CA LYS A 35 2.58 -12.70 -5.32
C LYS A 35 2.60 -11.49 -6.25
N ILE A 36 3.40 -10.47 -5.92
CA ILE A 36 3.54 -9.23 -6.68
C ILE A 36 4.08 -9.48 -8.08
N LYS A 37 5.11 -10.33 -8.22
CA LYS A 37 5.60 -10.75 -9.55
C LYS A 37 4.52 -11.43 -10.37
N LYS A 38 3.74 -12.33 -9.75
CA LYS A 38 2.64 -13.04 -10.43
C LYS A 38 1.54 -12.10 -10.93
N ILE A 39 1.26 -11.02 -10.21
CA ILE A 39 0.28 -9.99 -10.61
C ILE A 39 0.87 -8.89 -11.51
N GLY A 40 2.11 -9.07 -12.00
CA GLY A 40 2.71 -8.23 -13.03
C GLY A 40 3.39 -6.96 -12.54
N PHE A 41 3.61 -6.80 -11.23
CA PHE A 41 4.34 -5.66 -10.66
C PHE A 41 5.85 -5.94 -10.64
N ASP A 42 6.66 -4.89 -10.74
CA ASP A 42 8.11 -4.99 -10.93
C ASP A 42 8.88 -4.93 -9.61
N GLY A 43 8.34 -4.25 -8.60
CA GLY A 43 8.99 -4.07 -7.32
C GLY A 43 8.04 -3.87 -6.15
N TYR A 44 8.57 -4.05 -4.95
CA TYR A 44 7.87 -3.78 -3.70
C TYR A 44 8.84 -3.40 -2.58
N ALA A 45 8.32 -2.73 -1.56
CA ALA A 45 9.03 -2.43 -0.32
C ALA A 45 8.07 -2.54 0.88
N ILE A 46 8.58 -2.98 2.02
CA ILE A 46 7.87 -2.87 3.30
C ILE A 46 8.12 -1.46 3.85
N ILE A 47 7.06 -0.79 4.27
CA ILE A 47 7.12 0.59 4.78
C ILE A 47 6.71 0.70 6.25
N ASP A 48 6.09 -0.35 6.80
CA ASP A 48 5.83 -0.47 8.24
C ASP A 48 5.70 -1.94 8.65
N PHE A 49 6.04 -2.26 9.90
CA PHE A 49 6.13 -3.62 10.43
C PHE A 49 5.28 -3.80 11.70
N GLU A 50 4.92 -5.06 11.96
CA GLU A 50 4.38 -5.50 13.26
C GLU A 50 3.03 -4.91 13.72
N LEU A 51 2.23 -4.39 12.79
CA LEU A 51 0.90 -3.87 13.07
C LEU A 51 -0.04 -4.98 13.52
N ASN A 52 -0.82 -4.74 14.57
CA ASN A 52 -1.95 -5.62 14.87
C ASN A 52 -3.08 -5.42 13.84
N GLY A 53 -4.07 -6.32 13.83
CA GLY A 53 -5.15 -6.28 12.84
C GLY A 53 -5.92 -4.96 12.79
N ARG A 54 -6.19 -4.33 13.96
CA ARG A 54 -6.89 -3.04 14.03
C ARG A 54 -6.03 -1.90 13.50
N GLU A 55 -4.77 -1.82 13.93
CA GLU A 55 -3.81 -0.81 13.47
C GLU A 55 -3.62 -0.88 11.95
N ALA A 56 -3.47 -2.09 11.41
CA ALA A 56 -3.27 -2.33 9.99
C ALA A 56 -4.45 -1.81 9.15
N ILE A 57 -5.69 -2.10 9.55
CA ILE A 57 -6.90 -1.58 8.88
C ILE A 57 -6.95 -0.05 8.95
N ILE A 58 -6.71 0.54 10.12
CA ILE A 58 -6.78 1.99 10.34
C ILE A 58 -5.73 2.71 9.49
N ILE A 59 -4.48 2.25 9.53
CA ILE A 59 -3.37 2.86 8.78
C ILE A 59 -3.60 2.72 7.28
N ASN A 60 -3.95 1.52 6.80
CA ASN A 60 -4.18 1.31 5.37
C ASN A 60 -5.32 2.20 4.84
N LYS A 61 -6.41 2.36 5.61
CA LYS A 61 -7.49 3.28 5.26
C LYS A 61 -7.02 4.73 5.20
N LYS A 62 -6.33 5.22 6.23
CA LYS A 62 -5.83 6.60 6.28
C LYS A 62 -4.87 6.88 5.12
N LEU A 63 -3.94 5.98 4.84
CA LEU A 63 -3.01 6.13 3.72
C LEU A 63 -3.70 6.15 2.37
N PHE A 64 -4.69 5.29 2.17
CA PHE A 64 -5.51 5.33 0.97
C PHE A 64 -6.17 6.70 0.81
N GLU A 65 -6.84 7.20 1.86
CA GLU A 65 -7.50 8.51 1.85
C GLU A 65 -6.50 9.64 1.54
N GLU A 66 -5.34 9.67 2.20
CA GLU A 66 -4.30 10.68 1.95
C GLU A 66 -3.74 10.61 0.52
N CYS A 67 -3.40 9.42 0.04
CA CYS A 67 -2.87 9.23 -1.32
C CYS A 67 -3.89 9.60 -2.40
N THR A 68 -5.19 9.49 -2.09
CA THR A 68 -6.28 9.66 -3.06
C THR A 68 -7.11 10.93 -2.88
N ASN A 69 -6.81 11.75 -1.87
CA ASN A 69 -7.50 13.01 -1.56
C ASN A 69 -7.32 14.06 -2.67
N ASN A 70 -6.08 14.30 -3.12
CA ASN A 70 -5.77 15.39 -4.04
C ASN A 70 -5.54 14.89 -5.47
N LYS A 71 -6.50 15.08 -6.37
CA LYS A 71 -6.41 14.65 -7.78
C LYS A 71 -5.23 15.23 -8.57
N LYS A 72 -4.68 16.36 -8.11
CA LYS A 72 -3.53 17.02 -8.76
C LYS A 72 -2.19 16.41 -8.32
N SER A 73 -2.13 15.71 -7.20
CA SER A 73 -0.89 15.15 -6.64
C SER A 73 -0.34 13.99 -7.46
N VAL A 74 0.98 13.77 -7.37
CA VAL A 74 1.63 12.61 -7.98
C VAL A 74 1.13 11.31 -7.36
N LEU A 75 0.85 11.32 -6.05
CA LEU A 75 0.26 10.21 -5.30
C LEU A 75 -1.04 9.74 -5.97
N TYR A 76 -1.98 10.65 -6.22
CA TYR A 76 -3.26 10.29 -6.85
C TYR A 76 -3.09 9.82 -8.30
N LYS A 77 -2.29 10.55 -9.08
CA LYS A 77 -2.12 10.31 -10.52
C LYS A 77 -1.48 8.95 -10.79
N LYS A 78 -0.54 8.53 -9.95
CA LYS A 78 0.16 7.25 -10.07
C LYS A 78 -0.48 6.13 -9.24
N TYR A 79 -1.46 6.40 -8.39
CA TYR A 79 -2.17 5.32 -7.71
C TYR A 79 -2.86 4.43 -8.75
N HIS A 80 -2.78 3.11 -8.57
CA HIS A 80 -3.34 2.12 -9.47
C HIS A 80 -4.83 2.38 -9.69
N ALA A 81 -5.23 2.74 -10.92
CA ALA A 81 -6.55 3.27 -11.24
C ALA A 81 -7.69 2.36 -10.76
N GLU A 82 -7.60 1.04 -11.00
CA GLU A 82 -8.65 0.12 -10.56
C GLU A 82 -8.82 0.04 -9.03
N LYS A 83 -7.76 0.34 -8.26
CA LYS A 83 -7.81 0.33 -6.80
C LYS A 83 -8.22 1.69 -6.25
N ARG A 84 -7.84 2.77 -6.94
CA ARG A 84 -8.17 4.16 -6.62
C ARG A 84 -9.65 4.46 -6.84
N ASP A 85 -10.19 4.05 -7.98
CA ASP A 85 -11.51 4.49 -8.46
C ASP A 85 -12.66 3.58 -8.00
N LYS A 86 -12.33 2.38 -7.50
CA LYS A 86 -13.31 1.49 -6.86
C LYS A 86 -13.47 1.84 -5.39
N ARG A 87 -14.63 1.49 -4.82
CA ARG A 87 -14.87 1.64 -3.39
C ARG A 87 -13.80 0.89 -2.59
N PHE A 88 -13.11 1.61 -1.72
CA PHE A 88 -12.05 1.05 -0.90
C PHE A 88 -12.61 0.32 0.32
N TYR A 89 -12.14 -0.91 0.52
CA TYR A 89 -12.44 -1.71 1.69
C TYR A 89 -11.12 -2.21 2.29
N PRO A 90 -10.68 -1.66 3.45
CA PRO A 90 -9.50 -2.19 4.12
C PRO A 90 -9.79 -3.62 4.57
N SER A 91 -8.86 -4.53 4.30
CA SER A 91 -9.00 -5.96 4.57
C SER A 91 -7.67 -6.55 5.04
N LEU A 92 -7.76 -7.55 5.92
CA LEU A 92 -6.62 -8.34 6.42
C LEU A 92 -6.40 -9.62 5.60
N GLY A 93 -6.98 -9.71 4.40
CA GLY A 93 -6.82 -10.88 3.53
C GLY A 93 -7.49 -12.14 4.09
N GLY A 94 -8.69 -12.00 4.66
CA GLY A 94 -9.46 -13.10 5.24
C GLY A 94 -9.14 -13.42 6.71
N ARG A 95 -8.16 -12.73 7.31
CA ARG A 95 -7.88 -12.82 8.75
C ARG A 95 -8.87 -11.99 9.56
N LYS A 96 -9.15 -12.41 10.79
CA LYS A 96 -9.98 -11.66 11.75
C LYS A 96 -9.20 -10.48 12.35
N LEU A 97 -9.93 -9.47 12.82
CA LEU A 97 -9.38 -8.27 13.46
C LEU A 97 -8.61 -8.56 14.76
N ASP A 98 -9.05 -9.56 15.51
CA ASP A 98 -8.55 -10.00 16.81
C ASP A 98 -7.50 -11.12 16.70
N THR A 99 -6.97 -11.38 15.50
CA THR A 99 -5.88 -12.34 15.32
C THR A 99 -4.62 -11.91 16.06
N LYS A 100 -3.81 -12.90 16.47
CA LYS A 100 -2.45 -12.69 16.99
C LYS A 100 -1.44 -12.41 15.87
N ASP A 101 -1.84 -12.57 14.60
CA ASP A 101 -0.97 -12.29 13.46
C ASP A 101 -0.53 -10.82 13.43
N ARG A 102 0.71 -10.61 13.00
CA ARG A 102 1.28 -9.29 12.76
C ARG A 102 1.29 -8.96 11.28
N PHE A 103 0.90 -7.75 10.94
CA PHE A 103 0.76 -7.28 9.58
C PHE A 103 1.83 -6.26 9.24
N ASN A 104 2.19 -6.24 7.97
CA ASN A 104 3.17 -5.36 7.39
C ASN A 104 2.48 -4.56 6.30
N LEU A 105 2.72 -3.26 6.31
CA LEU A 105 2.29 -2.38 5.24
C LEU A 105 3.36 -2.39 4.16
N PHE A 106 2.96 -2.59 2.92
CA PHE A 106 3.87 -2.58 1.78
C PHE A 106 3.37 -1.63 0.69
N ILE A 107 4.32 -1.12 -0.08
CA ILE A 107 4.10 -0.46 -1.36
C ILE A 107 4.61 -1.36 -2.47
N CYS A 108 3.90 -1.40 -3.59
CA CYS A 108 4.39 -2.07 -4.78
C CYS A 108 4.08 -1.27 -6.03
N TRP A 109 4.92 -1.43 -7.04
CA TRP A 109 4.89 -0.57 -8.21
C TRP A 109 5.22 -1.29 -9.52
N LYS A 110 4.78 -0.66 -10.60
CA LYS A 110 5.07 -1.02 -11.98
C LYS A 110 5.91 0.10 -12.60
N ASN A 111 7.00 -0.27 -13.25
CA ASN A 111 7.81 0.61 -14.07
C ASN A 111 7.29 0.66 -15.51
N ASN A 112 7.70 1.68 -16.26
CA ASN A 112 7.52 1.71 -17.71
C ASN A 112 8.39 0.67 -18.43
#